data_AF-C6BF55-F1
#
_entry.id   AF-C6BF55-F1
#
_cell.length_a   1.000
_cell.length_b   1.000
_cell.length_c   1.000
_cell.angle_alpha   90.00
_cell.angle_beta   90.00
_cell.angle_gamma   90.00
#
_symmetry.space_group_name_H-M   'P 1'
#
loop_
_entity.id
_entity.type
_entity.pdbx_description
1 polymer ?
#
loop_
_entity_poly.entity_id
_entity_poly.type
_entity_poly.pdbx_seq_one_letter_code
_entity_poly.pdbx_strand_id
1 'polypeptide(L)'
;MSKPIRERFPALSLGELHQLAEENRDNGTVTRLLWEIRALHVVVYNAWRVEAEHYFVYPDNPQGAALFALRRSLQQERWLSEMIAKINGERPPGERR
;
A
#
# COMPACT_ATOMS: atom_id res chain seq x y z
N MET A 1 -21.67 -14.96 -3.21
CA MET A 1 -21.07 -13.61 -3.05
C MET A 1 -19.57 -13.77 -3.03
N SER A 2 -18.87 -12.95 -3.82
CA SER A 2 -17.45 -13.12 -4.15
C SER A 2 -16.60 -13.18 -2.89
N LYS A 3 -15.81 -14.24 -2.75
CA LYS A 3 -14.67 -14.27 -1.82
C LYS A 3 -13.80 -13.04 -2.11
N PRO A 4 -13.65 -12.06 -1.20
CA PRO A 4 -12.75 -10.94 -1.42
C PRO A 4 -11.37 -11.47 -1.83
N ILE A 5 -10.71 -10.81 -2.78
CA ILE A 5 -9.38 -11.21 -3.29
C ILE A 5 -8.39 -11.51 -2.15
N ARG A 6 -8.56 -10.86 -0.99
CA ARG A 6 -7.80 -11.04 0.26
C ARG A 6 -7.99 -12.37 0.98
N GLU A 7 -9.12 -13.05 0.78
CA GLU A 7 -9.31 -14.40 1.33
C GLU A 7 -8.47 -15.44 0.58
N ARG A 8 -8.21 -15.19 -0.70
CA ARG A 8 -7.39 -16.07 -1.54
C ARG A 8 -5.93 -15.65 -1.60
N PHE A 9 -5.67 -14.36 -1.52
CA PHE A 9 -4.35 -13.75 -1.62
C PHE A 9 -4.16 -12.78 -0.46
N PRO A 10 -3.68 -13.26 0.70
CA PRO A 10 -3.47 -12.41 1.86
C PRO A 10 -2.48 -11.28 1.53
N ALA A 11 -2.67 -10.14 2.19
CA ALA A 11 -1.80 -8.99 2.00
C ALA A 11 -0.39 -9.30 2.51
N LEU A 12 0.61 -9.03 1.67
CA LEU A 12 2.02 -9.25 1.96
C LEU A 12 2.60 -8.11 2.80
N SER A 13 3.47 -8.45 3.73
CA SER A 13 4.36 -7.55 4.44
C SER A 13 5.52 -7.08 3.55
N LEU A 14 6.23 -6.04 3.98
CA LEU A 14 7.47 -5.61 3.34
C LEU A 14 8.55 -6.69 3.34
N GLY A 15 8.60 -7.51 4.40
CA GLY A 15 9.53 -8.64 4.49
C GLY A 15 9.24 -9.70 3.43
N GLU A 16 7.99 -10.09 3.28
CA GLU A 16 7.55 -11.06 2.27
C GLU A 16 7.75 -10.54 0.85
N LEU A 17 7.51 -9.24 0.61
CA LEU A 17 7.84 -8.61 -0.67
C LEU A 17 9.34 -8.62 -0.98
N HIS A 18 10.19 -8.38 0.02
CA HIS A 18 11.64 -8.51 -0.14
C HIS A 18 12.05 -9.94 -0.45
N GLN A 19 11.52 -10.91 0.30
CA GLN A 19 11.81 -12.32 0.08
C GLN A 19 11.41 -12.76 -1.33
N LEU A 20 10.22 -12.35 -1.81
CA LEU A 20 9.79 -12.61 -3.18
C LEU A 20 10.75 -12.03 -4.22
N ALA A 21 11.30 -10.83 -3.98
CA ALA A 21 12.28 -10.22 -4.86
C ALA A 21 13.57 -11.03 -4.95
N GLU A 22 14.07 -11.53 -3.81
CA GLU A 22 15.28 -12.36 -3.76
C GLU A 22 15.07 -13.72 -4.43
N GLU A 23 13.94 -14.38 -4.15
CA GLU A 23 13.63 -15.71 -4.68
C GLU A 23 13.32 -15.71 -6.18
N ASN A 24 12.86 -14.59 -6.74
CA ASN A 24 12.36 -14.50 -8.11
C ASN A 24 13.12 -13.48 -8.96
N ARG A 25 14.40 -13.24 -8.65
CA ARG A 25 15.23 -12.22 -9.30
C ARG A 25 15.23 -12.30 -10.84
N ASP A 26 15.24 -13.53 -11.37
CA ASP A 26 15.29 -13.80 -12.81
C ASP A 26 13.90 -13.95 -13.45
N ASN A 27 12.83 -13.87 -12.66
CA ASN A 27 11.46 -13.93 -13.18
C ASN A 27 10.97 -12.52 -13.54
N GLY A 28 11.02 -12.19 -14.83
CA GLY A 28 10.59 -10.88 -15.34
C GLY A 28 9.16 -10.47 -14.96
N THR A 29 8.25 -11.43 -14.77
CA THR A 29 6.87 -11.14 -14.36
C THR A 29 6.81 -10.72 -12.89
N VAL A 30 7.45 -11.47 -12.00
CA VAL A 30 7.48 -11.13 -10.56
C VAL A 30 8.20 -9.82 -10.35
N THR A 31 9.33 -9.62 -11.02
CA THR A 31 10.04 -8.33 -11.02
C THR A 31 9.09 -7.21 -11.43
N ARG A 32 8.46 -7.27 -12.61
CA ARG A 32 7.51 -6.24 -13.06
C ARG A 32 6.44 -5.92 -12.01
N LEU A 33 5.82 -6.94 -11.40
CA LEU A 33 4.79 -6.74 -10.37
C LEU A 33 5.35 -6.02 -9.12
N LEU A 34 6.57 -6.34 -8.70
CA LEU A 34 7.24 -5.65 -7.59
C LEU A 34 7.53 -4.17 -7.93
N TRP A 35 7.87 -3.87 -9.19
CA TRP A 35 8.03 -2.49 -9.66
C TRP A 35 6.69 -1.72 -9.69
N GLU A 36 5.60 -2.37 -10.11
CA GLU A 36 4.25 -1.77 -10.10
C GLU A 36 3.81 -1.47 -8.66
N ILE A 37 4.06 -2.39 -7.71
CA ILE A 37 3.85 -2.17 -6.28
C ILE A 37 4.68 -0.97 -5.81
N ARG A 38 5.99 -0.92 -6.12
CA ARG A 38 6.87 0.21 -5.75
C ARG A 38 6.35 1.55 -6.30
N ALA A 39 5.85 1.58 -7.53
CA ALA A 39 5.28 2.79 -8.14
C ALA A 39 4.01 3.23 -7.41
N LEU A 40 3.12 2.30 -7.05
CA LEU A 40 1.94 2.60 -6.24
C LEU A 40 2.32 3.21 -4.89
N HIS A 41 3.40 2.75 -4.24
CA HIS A 41 3.86 3.35 -2.99
C HIS A 41 4.14 4.85 -3.13
N VAL A 42 4.84 5.25 -4.21
CA VAL A 42 5.21 6.64 -4.47
C VAL A 42 3.98 7.49 -4.75
N VAL A 43 3.05 6.99 -5.58
CA VAL A 43 1.79 7.68 -5.90
C VAL A 43 0.98 7.93 -4.63
N VAL A 44 0.84 6.92 -3.77
CA VAL A 44 0.07 7.01 -2.53
C VAL A 44 0.71 7.99 -1.54
N TYR A 45 2.02 7.94 -1.40
CA TYR A 45 2.75 8.89 -0.55
C TYR A 45 2.56 10.34 -1.02
N ASN A 46 2.67 10.59 -2.33
CA ASN A 46 2.48 11.93 -2.88
C ASN A 46 1.03 12.40 -2.74
N ALA A 47 0.04 11.52 -2.93
CA ALA A 47 -1.36 11.84 -2.68
C ALA A 47 -1.60 12.23 -1.21
N TRP A 48 -1.03 11.47 -0.27
CA TRP A 48 -1.12 11.79 1.16
C TRP A 48 -0.48 13.15 1.51
N ARG A 49 0.68 13.46 0.92
CA ARG A 49 1.33 14.76 1.09
C ARG A 49 0.45 15.91 0.58
N VAL A 50 -0.09 15.77 -0.63
CA VAL A 50 -1.00 16.77 -1.21
C VAL A 50 -2.23 16.96 -0.33
N GLU A 51 -2.82 15.88 0.20
CA GLU A 51 -3.93 15.98 1.16
C GLU A 51 -3.57 16.75 2.43
N ALA A 52 -2.42 16.42 3.03
CA ALA A 52 -1.94 17.05 4.26
C ALA A 52 -1.63 18.54 4.06
N GLU A 53 -1.13 18.91 2.87
CA GLU A 53 -0.82 20.29 2.49
C GLU A 53 -2.08 21.11 2.15
N HIS A 54 -3.17 20.48 1.67
CA HIS A 54 -4.32 21.19 1.12
C HIS A 54 -5.68 21.00 1.84
N TYR A 55 -5.76 20.37 3.02
CA TYR A 55 -7.01 20.20 3.80
C TYR A 55 -8.24 19.90 2.91
N PHE A 56 -8.22 18.77 2.22
CA PHE A 56 -9.38 18.35 1.43
C PHE A 56 -10.57 17.96 2.33
N VAL A 57 -11.77 18.45 2.01
CA VAL A 57 -13.03 17.99 2.61
C VAL A 57 -13.53 16.79 1.80
N TYR A 58 -13.21 15.59 2.28
CA TYR A 58 -13.85 14.36 1.84
C TYR A 58 -15.23 14.20 2.50
N PRO A 59 -16.21 13.53 1.86
CA PRO A 59 -16.25 12.96 0.51
C PRO A 59 -17.23 13.67 -0.45
N ASP A 60 -17.45 14.97 -0.31
CA ASP A 60 -18.60 15.67 -0.93
C ASP A 60 -18.47 15.92 -2.46
N ASN A 61 -17.42 15.41 -3.10
CA ASN A 61 -17.27 15.41 -4.56
C ASN A 61 -16.76 14.05 -5.09
N PRO A 62 -17.00 13.72 -6.37
CA PRO A 62 -16.66 12.41 -6.96
C PRO A 62 -15.17 12.04 -6.86
N GLN A 63 -14.28 13.02 -7.00
CA GLN A 63 -12.84 12.83 -6.87
C GLN A 63 -12.46 12.48 -5.42
N GLY A 64 -13.12 13.14 -4.46
CA GLY A 64 -13.02 12.84 -3.03
C GLY A 64 -13.47 11.41 -2.72
N ALA A 65 -14.63 11.01 -3.22
CA ALA A 65 -15.12 9.63 -3.03
C ALA A 65 -14.16 8.59 -3.62
N ALA A 66 -13.61 8.83 -4.81
CA ALA A 66 -12.66 7.92 -5.45
C ALA A 66 -11.35 7.78 -4.66
N LEU A 67 -10.79 8.89 -4.17
CA LEU A 67 -9.56 8.87 -3.38
C LEU A 67 -9.79 8.28 -1.98
N PHE A 68 -10.96 8.48 -1.36
CA PHE A 68 -11.35 7.78 -0.14
C PHE A 68 -11.44 6.26 -0.34
N ALA A 69 -12.07 5.80 -1.44
CA ALA A 69 -12.18 4.37 -1.77
C ALA A 69 -10.81 3.74 -2.06
N LEU A 70 -9.93 4.47 -2.76
CA LEU A 70 -8.56 4.05 -3.00
C LEU A 70 -7.79 3.90 -1.69
N ARG A 71 -7.89 4.88 -0.78
CA ARG A 71 -7.24 4.85 0.54
C ARG A 71 -7.72 3.66 1.37
N ARG A 72 -9.03 3.38 1.39
CA ARG A 72 -9.60 2.21 2.07
C ARG A 72 -9.06 0.90 1.52
N SER A 73 -8.91 0.79 0.20
CA SER A 73 -8.38 -0.41 -0.46
C SER A 73 -6.90 -0.61 -0.14
N LEU A 74 -6.14 0.49 -0.10
CA LEU A 74 -4.71 0.49 0.22
C LEU A 74 -4.41 0.25 1.71
N GLN A 75 -5.27 0.71 2.63
CA GLN A 75 -5.14 0.41 4.06
C GLN A 75 -5.23 -1.09 4.38
N GLN A 76 -5.77 -1.90 3.48
CA GLN A 76 -5.81 -3.35 3.62
C GLN A 76 -4.45 -4.00 3.29
N GLU A 77 -3.53 -3.26 2.65
CA GLU A 77 -2.20 -3.74 2.32
C GLU A 77 -1.24 -3.56 3.50
N ARG A 78 -0.67 -4.68 3.97
CA ARG A 78 0.21 -4.68 5.15
C ARG A 78 1.52 -3.93 4.87
N TRP A 79 2.08 -4.10 3.68
CA TRP A 79 3.29 -3.39 3.26
C TRP A 79 3.14 -1.86 3.38
N LEU A 80 1.95 -1.30 3.17
CA LEU A 80 1.74 0.14 3.19
C LEU A 80 1.82 0.68 4.62
N SER A 81 1.18 0.00 5.55
CA SER A 81 1.21 0.38 6.96
C SER A 81 2.62 0.29 7.54
N GLU A 82 3.37 -0.73 7.17
CA GLU A 82 4.78 -0.89 7.58
C GLU A 82 5.68 0.19 6.94
N MET A 83 5.41 0.57 5.69
CA MET A 83 6.15 1.63 5.02
C MET A 83 5.89 3.00 5.64
N ILE A 84 4.64 3.32 5.97
CA ILE A 84 4.28 4.56 6.66
C ILE A 84 4.96 4.61 8.03
N ALA A 85 4.90 3.52 8.81
CA ALA A 85 5.59 3.44 10.09
C ALA A 85 7.10 3.68 9.94
N LYS A 86 7.74 3.04 8.95
CA LYS A 86 9.16 3.24 8.63
C LYS A 86 9.48 4.70 8.29
N ILE A 87 8.64 5.38 7.50
CA ILE A 87 8.84 6.78 7.12
C ILE A 87 8.69 7.70 8.34
N ASN A 88 7.72 7.43 9.21
CA ASN A 88 7.46 8.22 10.42
C ASN A 88 8.47 7.94 11.55
N GLY A 89 9.40 7.01 11.37
CA GLY A 89 10.30 6.54 12.45
C GLY A 89 9.56 5.78 13.55
N GLU A 90 8.35 5.30 13.28
CA GLU A 90 7.52 4.53 14.20
C GLU A 90 7.80 3.03 14.08
N ARG A 91 7.55 2.29 15.17
CA ARG A 91 7.60 0.82 15.12
C ARG A 91 6.46 0.28 14.25
N PRO A 92 6.74 -0.64 13.31
CA PRO A 92 5.70 -1.27 12.50
C PRO A 92 4.60 -1.89 13.37
N PRO A 93 3.32 -1.81 12.97
CA PRO A 93 2.21 -2.30 13.79
C PRO A 93 2.30 -3.81 14.12
N GLY A 94 3.05 -4.61 13.36
CA GLY A 94 3.33 -6.03 13.66
C GLY A 94 4.38 -6.29 14.75
N GLU A 95 5.13 -5.27 15.17
CA GLU A 95 6.23 -5.36 16.15
C GLU A 95 5.92 -4.66 17.48
N ARG A 96 4.68 -4.20 17.65
CA ARG A 96 4.18 -3.67 18.93
C ARG A 96 3.87 -4.85 19.87
N ARG A 97 4.91 -5.44 20.46
CA ARG A 97 4.81 -6.33 21.63
C ARG A 97 5.39 -5.65 22.85
#